data_AF-A0AAW2L3U6-F1
#
_entry.id   AF-A0AAW2L3U6-F1
#
_cell.length_a   1.000
_cell.length_b   1.000
_cell.length_c   1.000
_cell.angle_alpha   90.00
_cell.angle_beta   90.00
_cell.angle_gamma   90.00
#
_symmetry.space_group_name_H-M   'P 1'
#
loop_
_entity.id
_entity.type
_entity.pdbx_description
1 polymer ?
#
loop_
_entity_poly.entity_id
_entity_poly.type
_entity_poly.pdbx_seq_one_letter_code
_entity_poly.pdbx_strand_id
1 'polypeptide(L)'
;MLPRKFYESVVGEFDHRVGAVYRRASSVEERTGLSPCYYGNEEEKFFASVPKLALHFGGNSTVVMPRRNYFYEFFDGGAKRKVGCMMLMDGGDEEESGGGPAGLLGNYQQQGFEVVYDLEAKRVGFAKRKCASLWDILK
;
A
#
# COMPACT_ATOMS: atom_id res chain seq x y z
N MET A 1 -2.53 -7.35 3.44
CA MET A 1 -2.98 -7.61 4.83
C MET A 1 -1.74 -7.83 5.67
N LEU A 2 -1.66 -7.22 6.84
CA LEU A 2 -0.53 -7.38 7.77
C LEU A 2 -1.06 -7.94 9.09
N PRO A 3 -0.29 -8.75 9.82
CA PRO A 3 -0.67 -9.18 11.15
C PRO A 3 -0.90 -7.99 12.08
N ARG A 4 -1.85 -8.08 13.02
CA ARG A 4 -2.37 -6.94 13.79
C ARG A 4 -1.30 -6.02 14.36
N LYS A 5 -0.34 -6.56 15.11
CA LYS A 5 0.74 -5.76 15.72
C LYS A 5 1.58 -5.02 14.67
N PHE A 6 1.86 -5.67 13.54
CA PHE A 6 2.61 -5.04 12.44
C PHE A 6 1.77 -4.00 11.72
N TYR A 7 0.49 -4.30 11.46
CA TYR A 7 -0.48 -3.39 10.89
C TYR A 7 -0.59 -2.09 11.72
N GLU A 8 -0.84 -2.22 13.02
CA GLU A 8 -0.99 -1.10 13.96
C GLU A 8 0.25 -0.22 13.99
N SER A 9 1.44 -0.82 13.99
CA SER A 9 2.71 -0.09 13.97
C SER A 9 2.87 0.75 12.68
N VAL A 10 2.64 0.14 11.52
CA VAL A 10 2.81 0.82 10.23
C VAL A 10 1.74 1.90 10.03
N VAL A 11 0.48 1.58 10.36
CA VAL A 11 -0.64 2.53 10.23
C VAL A 11 -0.53 3.67 11.23
N GLY A 12 -0.10 3.40 12.46
CA GLY A 12 0.12 4.43 13.47
C GLY A 12 1.18 5.45 13.04
N GLU A 13 2.30 4.98 12.49
CA GLU A 13 3.34 5.88 11.95
C GLU A 13 2.87 6.64 10.71
N PHE A 14 2.10 5.98 9.83
CA PHE A 14 1.51 6.62 8.67
C PHE A 14 0.54 7.75 9.10
N ASP A 15 -0.35 7.48 10.05
CA ASP A 15 -1.32 8.46 10.56
C ASP A 15 -0.63 9.60 11.31
N HIS A 16 0.41 9.32 12.09
CA HIS A 16 1.20 10.37 12.73
C HIS A 16 1.72 11.37 11.68
N ARG A 17 2.30 10.88 10.57
CA ARG A 17 2.88 11.77 9.55
C ARG A 17 1.84 12.46 8.69
N VAL A 18 0.83 11.72 8.24
CA VAL A 18 -0.15 12.19 7.26
C VAL A 18 -1.29 12.96 7.94
N GLY A 19 -1.74 12.52 9.10
CA GLY A 19 -2.79 13.17 9.90
C GLY A 19 -2.39 14.54 10.47
N ALA A 20 -1.08 14.82 10.59
CA ALA A 20 -0.58 16.15 10.93
C ALA A 20 -0.80 17.18 9.81
N VAL A 21 -0.94 16.73 8.57
CA VAL A 21 -1.03 17.59 7.37
C VAL A 21 -2.42 17.57 6.75
N TYR A 22 -3.10 16.42 6.80
CA TYR A 22 -4.39 16.22 6.15
C TYR A 22 -5.49 15.90 7.15
N ARG A 23 -6.69 16.44 6.89
CA ARG A 23 -7.87 16.15 7.71
C ARG A 23 -8.36 14.73 7.42
N ARG A 24 -8.55 13.95 8.49
CA ARG A 24 -9.12 12.59 8.42
C ARG A 24 -10.53 12.59 7.82
N ALA A 25 -10.82 11.56 7.02
CA ALA A 25 -12.04 11.41 6.25
C ALA A 25 -12.89 10.23 6.78
N SER A 26 -13.27 10.28 8.06
CA SER A 26 -13.97 9.18 8.75
C SER A 26 -15.25 8.71 8.04
N SER A 27 -16.03 9.62 7.47
CA SER A 27 -17.24 9.25 6.70
C SER A 27 -16.94 8.47 5.41
N VAL A 28 -15.71 8.57 4.88
CA VAL A 28 -15.25 7.74 3.76
C VAL A 28 -14.74 6.40 4.28
N GLU A 29 -14.08 6.38 5.44
CA GLU A 29 -13.66 5.14 6.09
C GLU A 29 -14.86 4.23 6.37
N GLU A 30 -15.92 4.77 6.97
CA GLU A 30 -17.18 4.05 7.26
C GLU A 30 -17.83 3.44 6.02
N ARG A 31 -17.77 4.13 4.87
CA ARG A 31 -18.42 3.68 3.63
C ARG A 31 -17.57 2.71 2.82
N THR A 32 -16.25 2.85 2.85
CA THR A 32 -15.34 2.05 2.01
C THR A 32 -14.71 0.87 2.74
N GLY A 33 -14.68 0.92 4.07
CA GLY A 33 -13.92 -0.03 4.90
C GLY A 33 -12.40 0.17 4.83
N LEU A 34 -11.91 1.19 4.11
CA LEU A 34 -10.50 1.56 4.10
C LEU A 34 -10.22 2.53 5.24
N SER A 35 -9.09 2.36 5.92
CA SER A 35 -8.66 3.29 6.98
C SER A 35 -7.13 3.22 7.12
N PRO A 36 -6.45 4.34 7.39
CA PRO A 36 -6.98 5.70 7.45
C PRO A 36 -7.24 6.30 6.05
N CYS A 37 -8.23 7.18 5.97
CA CYS A 37 -8.52 8.00 4.79
C CYS A 37 -8.38 9.48 5.12
N TYR A 38 -7.97 10.29 4.14
CA TYR A 38 -7.76 11.72 4.28
C TYR A 38 -8.33 12.50 3.11
N TYR A 39 -8.80 13.71 3.40
CA TYR A 39 -9.17 14.67 2.37
C TYR A 39 -7.94 15.35 1.79
N GLY A 40 -7.82 15.34 0.47
CA GLY A 40 -6.77 16.07 -0.21
C GLY A 40 -6.98 17.57 -0.06
N ASN A 41 -5.89 18.32 0.08
CA ASN A 41 -5.88 19.78 0.08
C ASN A 41 -5.12 20.29 -1.16
N GLU A 42 -5.51 21.42 -1.73
CA GLU A 42 -4.83 21.92 -2.94
C GLU A 42 -3.42 22.46 -2.61
N GLU A 43 -3.24 22.99 -1.40
CA GLU A 43 -1.97 23.51 -0.88
C GLU A 43 -0.84 22.47 -0.93
N GLU A 44 -1.12 21.21 -0.57
CA GLU A 44 -0.14 20.12 -0.65
C GLU A 44 -0.25 19.32 -1.96
N LYS A 45 -0.72 19.96 -3.04
CA LYS A 45 -0.93 19.31 -4.34
C LYS A 45 -1.70 17.99 -4.17
N PHE A 46 -2.77 18.05 -3.38
CA PHE A 46 -3.61 16.96 -2.88
C PHE A 46 -2.96 16.01 -1.88
N PHE A 47 -1.85 15.35 -2.23
CA PHE A 47 -1.26 14.26 -1.43
C PHE A 47 0.27 14.22 -1.52
N ALA A 48 0.94 15.35 -1.74
CA ALA A 48 2.40 15.40 -1.85
C ALA A 48 3.13 14.94 -0.58
N SER A 49 2.52 15.15 0.59
CA SER A 49 3.09 14.79 1.90
C SER A 49 2.84 13.33 2.33
N VAL A 50 2.26 12.50 1.45
CA VAL A 50 2.16 11.05 1.70
C VAL A 50 3.56 10.42 1.66
N PRO A 51 4.02 9.75 2.73
CA PRO A 51 5.37 9.22 2.82
C PRO A 51 5.59 8.04 1.88
N LYS A 52 6.83 7.88 1.40
CA LYS A 52 7.22 6.68 0.63
C LYS A 52 7.14 5.44 1.52
N LEU A 53 6.64 4.34 0.96
CA LEU A 53 6.66 3.02 1.59
C LEU A 53 7.69 2.15 0.89
N ALA A 54 8.60 1.55 1.67
CA ALA A 54 9.62 0.64 1.19
C ALA A 54 9.52 -0.69 1.94
N LEU A 55 9.62 -1.79 1.18
CA LEU A 55 9.69 -3.14 1.72
C LEU A 55 11.14 -3.60 1.69
N HIS A 56 11.70 -3.90 2.85
CA HIS A 56 13.06 -4.40 2.99
C HIS A 56 13.01 -5.93 3.11
N PHE A 57 13.59 -6.62 2.13
CA PHE A 57 13.65 -8.08 2.07
C PHE A 57 15.06 -8.57 2.42
N GLY A 58 15.16 -9.87 2.74
CA GLY A 58 16.44 -10.55 2.90
C GLY A 58 17.33 -10.42 1.65
N GLY A 59 18.63 -10.59 1.83
CA GLY A 59 19.60 -10.39 0.74
C GLY A 59 19.83 -8.93 0.36
N ASN A 60 19.67 -8.01 1.33
CA ASN A 60 19.89 -6.56 1.16
C ASN A 60 19.08 -5.94 0.00
N SER A 61 17.86 -6.44 -0.21
CA SER A 61 17.00 -6.03 -1.31
C SER A 61 15.88 -5.11 -0.80
N THR A 62 15.65 -4.00 -1.50
CA THR A 62 14.60 -3.04 -1.12
C THR A 62 13.67 -2.76 -2.29
N VAL A 63 12.36 -2.92 -2.06
CA VAL A 63 11.31 -2.57 -3.03
C VAL A 63 10.64 -1.29 -2.59
N VAL A 64 10.93 -0.19 -3.29
CA VAL A 64 10.26 1.10 -3.07
C VAL A 64 8.92 1.11 -3.81
N MET A 65 7.83 1.04 -3.06
CA MET A 65 6.47 0.95 -3.59
C MET A 65 6.05 2.28 -4.23
N PRO A 66 5.50 2.28 -5.45
CA PRO A 66 4.82 3.45 -5.99
C PRO A 66 3.62 3.80 -5.10
N ARG A 67 3.30 5.10 -4.97
CA ARG A 67 2.21 5.57 -4.08
C ARG A 67 0.87 4.87 -4.34
N ARG A 68 0.51 4.71 -5.61
CA ARG A 68 -0.70 4.01 -6.04
C ARG A 68 -0.80 2.55 -5.58
N ASN A 69 0.29 1.94 -5.09
CA ASN A 69 0.32 0.56 -4.62
C ASN A 69 0.02 0.42 -3.11
N TYR A 70 0.00 1.53 -2.35
CA TYR A 70 -0.36 1.52 -0.92
C TYR A 70 -1.32 2.65 -0.52
N PHE A 71 -1.61 3.59 -1.40
CA PHE A 71 -2.50 4.72 -1.17
C PHE A 71 -3.43 4.94 -2.36
N TYR A 72 -4.72 4.70 -2.16
CA TYR A 72 -5.76 4.77 -3.18
C TYR A 72 -6.36 6.18 -3.23
N GLU A 73 -6.13 6.89 -4.32
CA GLU A 73 -6.62 8.25 -4.53
C GLU A 73 -7.84 8.24 -5.48
N PHE A 74 -8.93 8.88 -5.08
CA PHE A 74 -10.15 8.98 -5.89
C PHE A 74 -10.93 10.26 -5.58
N PHE A 75 -11.90 10.62 -6.42
CA PHE A 75 -12.84 11.70 -6.13
C PHE A 75 -14.05 11.11 -5.39
N ASP A 76 -14.32 11.57 -4.19
CA ASP A 76 -15.48 11.13 -3.45
C ASP A 76 -16.70 12.00 -3.77
N GLY A 77 -17.73 11.40 -4.36
CA GLY A 77 -18.96 12.09 -4.74
C GLY A 77 -19.77 12.60 -3.54
N GLY A 78 -19.72 11.92 -2.40
CA GLY A 78 -20.41 12.33 -1.17
C GLY A 78 -19.80 13.59 -0.56
N ALA A 79 -18.48 13.61 -0.39
CA ALA A 79 -17.73 14.74 0.14
C ALA A 79 -17.39 15.82 -0.90
N LYS A 80 -17.66 15.55 -2.19
CA LYS A 80 -17.36 16.38 -3.36
C LYS A 80 -15.91 16.87 -3.40
N ARG A 81 -14.96 15.99 -3.09
CA ARG A 81 -13.53 16.33 -3.01
C ARG A 81 -12.65 15.11 -3.23
N LYS A 82 -11.37 15.36 -3.52
CA LYS A 82 -10.38 14.28 -3.64
C LYS A 82 -10.10 13.66 -2.26
N VAL A 83 -10.07 12.34 -2.23
CA VAL A 83 -9.81 11.52 -1.04
C VAL A 83 -8.69 10.53 -1.36
N GLY A 84 -7.91 10.21 -0.33
CA GLY A 84 -6.83 9.25 -0.39
C GLY A 84 -6.93 8.32 0.81
N CYS A 85 -6.93 7.01 0.56
CA CYS A 85 -7.06 5.99 1.60
C CYS A 85 -5.88 5.03 1.58
N MET A 86 -5.39 4.64 2.75
CA MET A 86 -4.39 3.60 2.87
C MET A 86 -4.96 2.24 2.44
N MET A 87 -4.14 1.44 1.76
CA MET A 87 -4.52 0.10 1.25
C MET A 87 -3.83 -1.05 2.01
N LEU A 88 -3.44 -0.81 3.26
CA LEU A 88 -3.06 -1.88 4.18
C LEU A 88 -4.30 -2.25 5.00
N MET A 89 -4.40 -3.50 5.40
CA MET A 89 -5.55 -4.04 6.11
C MET A 89 -5.05 -4.88 7.27
N ASP A 90 -5.75 -4.82 8.41
CA ASP A 90 -5.53 -5.73 9.54
C ASP A 90 -5.87 -7.15 9.12
N GLY A 91 -4.93 -8.07 9.32
CA GLY A 91 -5.05 -9.50 9.05
C GLY A 91 -5.46 -10.34 10.25
N GLY A 92 -5.62 -9.74 11.43
CA GLY A 92 -5.91 -10.44 12.69
C GLY A 92 -4.67 -10.83 13.48
N ASP A 93 -4.89 -11.54 14.58
CA ASP A 93 -3.81 -11.94 15.49
C ASP A 93 -3.00 -13.13 14.93
N GLU A 94 -1.68 -13.06 15.07
CA GLU A 94 -0.76 -14.09 14.59
C GLU A 94 -0.98 -15.45 15.28
N GLU A 95 -1.37 -15.41 16.56
CA GLU A 95 -1.62 -16.60 17.39
C GLU A 95 -2.84 -17.39 16.90
N GLU A 96 -3.88 -16.70 16.43
CA GLU A 96 -5.08 -17.34 15.85
C GLU A 96 -4.82 -17.89 14.45
N SER A 97 -3.85 -17.31 13.72
CA SER A 97 -3.48 -17.74 12.36
C SER A 97 -2.52 -18.93 12.32
N GLY A 98 -2.10 -19.49 13.46
CA GLY A 98 -1.24 -20.67 13.52
C GLY A 98 0.17 -20.45 12.95
N GLY A 99 0.69 -19.22 12.99
CA GLY A 99 2.01 -18.89 12.41
C GLY A 99 1.97 -18.59 10.91
N GLY A 100 0.97 -17.82 10.47
CA GLY A 100 0.82 -17.37 9.09
C GLY A 100 1.97 -16.47 8.58
N PRO A 101 1.98 -16.10 7.28
CA PRO A 101 3.02 -15.27 6.71
C PRO A 101 3.09 -13.90 7.39
N ALA A 102 4.29 -13.29 7.44
CA ALA A 102 4.53 -11.95 8.00
C ALA A 102 3.68 -10.82 7.34
N GLY A 103 2.99 -11.14 6.25
CA GLY A 103 2.03 -10.30 5.57
C GLY A 103 1.66 -10.87 4.20
N LEU A 104 0.54 -10.41 3.64
CA LEU A 104 0.09 -10.74 2.30
C LEU A 104 0.20 -9.51 1.40
N LEU A 105 1.03 -9.62 0.35
CA LEU A 105 1.12 -8.63 -0.73
C LEU A 105 0.07 -8.96 -1.80
N GLY A 106 -1.00 -8.16 -1.83
CA GLY A 106 -2.10 -8.35 -2.77
C GLY A 106 -1.81 -7.81 -4.17
N ASN A 107 -2.81 -7.90 -5.05
CA ASN A 107 -2.76 -7.39 -6.42
C ASN A 107 -2.21 -5.96 -6.50
N TYR A 108 -2.79 -5.02 -5.72
CA TYR A 108 -2.38 -3.62 -5.74
C TYR A 108 -0.91 -3.42 -5.41
N GLN A 109 -0.31 -4.23 -4.52
CA GLN A 109 1.10 -4.14 -4.20
C GLN A 109 1.99 -4.63 -5.36
N GLN A 110 1.50 -5.54 -6.19
CA GLN A 110 2.26 -6.12 -7.30
C GLN A 110 2.12 -5.34 -8.63
N GLN A 111 1.11 -4.48 -8.77
CA GLN A 111 0.88 -3.72 -10.01
C GLN A 111 2.07 -2.82 -10.41
N GLY A 112 2.48 -2.90 -11.68
CA GLY A 112 3.62 -2.15 -12.19
C GLY A 112 4.98 -2.72 -11.79
N PHE A 113 5.00 -3.94 -11.25
CA PHE A 113 6.17 -4.77 -11.09
C PHE A 113 6.08 -6.00 -11.97
N GLU A 114 7.22 -6.40 -12.50
CA GLU A 114 7.48 -7.78 -12.92
C GLU A 114 7.89 -8.54 -11.67
N VAL A 115 7.10 -9.57 -11.35
CA VAL A 115 7.32 -10.45 -10.19
C VAL A 115 7.69 -11.82 -10.74
N VAL A 116 8.91 -12.27 -10.47
CA VAL A 116 9.44 -13.54 -10.97
C VAL A 116 9.54 -14.52 -9.81
N TYR A 117 8.91 -15.67 -9.96
CA TYR A 117 8.99 -16.79 -9.02
C TYR A 117 9.98 -17.82 -9.57
N ASP A 118 11.22 -17.74 -9.11
CA ASP A 118 12.29 -18.66 -9.50
C ASP A 118 12.27 -19.84 -8.54
N LEU A 119 11.53 -20.89 -8.92
CA LEU A 119 11.30 -22.08 -8.10
C LEU A 119 12.57 -22.93 -7.96
N GLU A 120 13.46 -22.91 -8.95
CA GLU A 120 14.72 -23.65 -8.94
C GLU A 120 15.70 -23.02 -7.96
N ALA A 121 15.91 -21.71 -8.03
CA ALA A 121 16.79 -20.99 -7.10
C ALA A 121 16.09 -20.59 -5.79
N LYS A 122 14.82 -20.98 -5.60
CA LYS A 122 14.01 -20.72 -4.40
C LYS A 122 13.98 -19.24 -4.01
N ARG A 123 13.77 -18.35 -4.98
CA ARG A 123 13.76 -16.89 -4.76
C ARG A 123 12.63 -16.20 -5.51
N VAL A 124 12.30 -15.01 -5.04
CA VAL A 124 11.34 -14.11 -5.68
C VAL A 124 12.07 -12.83 -6.09
N GLY A 125 11.91 -12.44 -7.35
CA GLY A 125 12.46 -11.20 -7.90
C GLY A 125 11.38 -10.14 -8.10
N PHE A 126 11.71 -8.88 -7.84
CA PHE A 126 10.84 -7.73 -8.07
C PHE A 126 11.56 -6.69 -8.92
N ALA A 127 10.97 -6.27 -10.03
CA ALA A 127 11.49 -5.19 -10.87
C ALA A 127 10.37 -4.24 -11.30
N LYS A 128 10.57 -2.92 -11.18
CA LYS A 128 9.60 -1.95 -11.72
C LYS A 128 9.55 -2.07 -13.24
N ARG A 129 8.36 -2.25 -13.80
CA ARG A 129 8.16 -2.43 -15.24
C ARG A 129 6.87 -1.76 -15.73
N LYS A 130 6.82 -1.50 -17.04
CA LYS A 130 5.56 -1.26 -17.75
C LYS A 130 5.03 -2.62 -18.21
N CYS A 131 4.28 -3.32 -17.35
CA CYS A 131 3.91 -4.72 -17.58
C CYS A 131 3.15 -4.93 -18.91
N ALA A 132 2.37 -3.95 -19.36
CA ALA A 132 1.64 -4.02 -20.62
C ALA A 132 2.54 -4.07 -21.87
N SER A 133 3.82 -3.67 -21.78
CA SER A 133 4.76 -3.71 -22.90
C SER A 133 5.75 -4.87 -22.83
N LEU A 134 5.56 -5.83 -21.91
CA LEU A 134 6.49 -6.96 -21.76
C LEU A 134 6.36 -7.97 -22.92
N TRP A 135 5.13 -8.14 -23.42
CA TRP A 135 4.81 -9.11 -24.47
C TRP A 135 5.36 -8.75 -25.85
N ASP A 136 5.70 -7.48 -26.07
CA ASP A 136 6.27 -7.02 -27.34
C ASP A 136 7.73 -7.47 -27.54
N ILE A 137 8.40 -7.89 -26.45
CA ILE A 137 9.85 -8.17 -26.39
C ILE A 137 10.14 -9.68 -26.32
N LEU A 138 9.14 -10.53 -26.12
CA LEU A 138 9.27 -11.99 -26.03
C LEU A 138 9.13 -12.70 -27.40
N LYS A 139 9.60 -12.05 -28.48
CA LYS A 139 9.64 -12.67 -29.82
C LYS A 139 10.84 -13.59 -30.00
#